data_AF-A0A0Q9QUI4-F1
#
_entry.id   AF-A0A0Q9QUI4-F1
#
_cell.length_a   1.000
_cell.length_b   1.000
_cell.length_c   1.000
_cell.angle_alpha   90.00
_cell.angle_beta   90.00
_cell.angle_gamma   90.00
#
_symmetry.space_group_name_H-M   'P 1'
#
loop_
_entity.id
_entity.type
_entity.pdbx_description
1 polymer ?
#
loop_
_entity_poly.entity_id
_entity_poly.type
_entity_poly.pdbx_seq_one_letter_code
_entity_poly.pdbx_strand_id
1 'polypeptide(L)'
;MTQYPRDEFDQVPESAARQGVHRERIVPTRSSGLALKVVAGVLVLAVGLAAYFLFPRLGLGQASDVTPGSTSSAPMPSITAEGAEGEPSEDASESAEPTESVSPSAAPTPGEEPTAGSEPTTEEEPTAEATDSPSEAAAVVDITQPVAVLNATAVSGLASTAAGRLQADGWNVTQIGNWSGQQLQGSIVLYNAEEQRPTAEALAGALGIGAVQGNAGFGDITVVVGPGFQ
;
A
#
# COMPACT_ATOMS: atom_id res chain seq x y z
N MET A 1 8.45 -77.42 30.44
CA MET A 1 8.95 -76.05 30.19
C MET A 1 8.71 -75.77 28.72
N THR A 2 7.79 -74.86 28.40
CA THR A 2 7.43 -74.54 27.02
C THR A 2 8.37 -73.45 26.51
N GLN A 3 9.37 -73.86 25.74
CA GLN A 3 10.28 -72.94 25.05
C GLN A 3 9.52 -72.36 23.85
N TYR A 4 9.15 -71.08 23.93
CA TYR A 4 8.52 -70.38 22.81
C TYR A 4 9.57 -70.00 21.75
N PRO A 5 9.19 -69.99 20.46
CA PRO A 5 10.04 -69.47 19.38
C PRO A 5 10.39 -68.00 19.64
N ARG A 6 11.62 -67.59 19.29
CA ARG A 6 12.02 -66.17 19.32
C ARG A 6 11.20 -65.39 18.30
N ASP A 7 10.24 -64.62 18.78
CA ASP A 7 9.42 -63.72 17.97
C ASP A 7 10.04 -62.31 17.90
N GLU A 8 9.55 -61.47 17.01
CA GLU A 8 10.04 -60.12 16.74
C GLU A 8 10.04 -59.22 18.00
N PHE A 9 9.18 -59.50 18.97
CA PHE A 9 9.15 -58.81 20.26
C PHE A 9 10.37 -59.11 21.15
N ASP A 10 11.05 -60.23 20.93
CA ASP A 10 12.29 -60.56 21.63
C ASP A 10 13.53 -59.91 21.00
N GLN A 11 13.40 -59.33 19.81
CA GLN A 11 14.46 -58.60 19.11
C GLN A 11 14.47 -57.13 19.52
N VAL A 12 14.70 -56.85 20.80
CA VAL A 12 14.92 -55.48 21.26
C VAL A 12 16.39 -55.12 21.05
N PRO A 13 16.71 -54.09 20.24
CA PRO A 13 18.09 -53.63 20.12
C PRO A 13 18.58 -53.11 21.48
N GLU A 14 19.73 -53.62 21.95
CA GLU A 14 20.32 -53.17 23.23
C GLU A 14 20.64 -51.66 23.25
N SER A 15 20.72 -51.02 22.08
CA SER A 15 20.86 -49.58 21.91
C SER A 15 19.51 -48.91 21.61
N ALA A 16 18.48 -49.18 22.41
CA ALA A 16 17.30 -48.31 22.45
C ALA A 16 17.78 -46.91 22.87
N ALA A 17 18.09 -46.07 21.88
CA ALA A 17 18.45 -44.69 22.06
C ALA A 17 17.39 -44.08 22.96
N ARG A 18 17.82 -43.52 24.10
CA ARG A 18 16.96 -42.91 25.10
C ARG A 18 16.18 -41.76 24.44
N GLN A 19 15.05 -42.09 23.84
CA GLN A 19 14.15 -41.15 23.18
C GLN A 19 13.30 -40.51 24.29
N GLY A 20 13.93 -39.64 25.07
CA GLY A 20 13.28 -38.96 26.18
C GLY A 20 14.11 -37.74 26.58
N VAL A 21 13.44 -36.58 26.57
CA VAL A 21 13.88 -35.25 27.04
C VAL A 21 14.92 -34.49 26.20
N HIS A 22 14.56 -34.17 24.96
CA HIS A 22 15.08 -32.95 24.32
C HIS A 22 14.49 -31.71 25.02
N ARG A 23 15.11 -31.28 26.12
CA ARG A 23 15.03 -29.86 26.50
C ARG A 23 16.03 -29.13 25.62
N GLU A 24 15.58 -28.76 24.43
CA GLU A 24 16.31 -27.85 23.59
C GLU A 24 16.44 -26.54 24.35
N ARG A 25 17.70 -26.17 24.60
CA ARG A 25 18.08 -24.92 25.22
C ARG A 25 17.50 -23.81 24.35
N ILE A 26 16.50 -23.09 24.86
CA ILE A 26 15.95 -21.90 24.21
C ILE A 26 17.08 -20.86 24.17
N VAL A 27 17.82 -20.84 23.06
CA VAL A 27 18.71 -19.74 22.74
C VAL A 27 17.77 -18.61 22.31
N PRO A 28 17.69 -17.48 23.03
CA PRO A 28 16.84 -16.40 22.59
C PRO A 28 17.38 -15.90 21.24
N THR A 29 16.61 -16.14 20.18
CA THR A 29 16.82 -15.50 18.89
C THR A 29 16.86 -14.00 19.15
N ARG A 30 18.05 -13.40 19.01
CA ARG A 30 18.19 -11.95 19.02
C ARG A 30 17.51 -11.47 17.75
N SER A 31 16.28 -10.97 17.88
CA SER A 31 15.56 -10.35 16.78
C SER A 31 16.26 -9.03 16.45
N SER A 32 17.20 -9.10 15.49
CA SER A 32 17.97 -7.94 15.00
C SER A 32 17.08 -6.76 14.54
N GLY A 33 15.79 -7.01 14.25
CA GLY A 33 14.82 -5.98 13.91
C GLY A 33 14.34 -5.12 15.10
N LEU A 34 14.36 -5.63 16.33
CA LEU A 34 13.89 -4.85 17.49
C LEU A 34 14.94 -3.83 17.94
N ALA A 35 16.22 -4.21 17.92
CA ALA A 35 17.32 -3.30 18.26
C ALA A 35 17.37 -2.09 17.31
N LEU A 36 17.20 -2.30 16.00
CA LEU A 36 17.17 -1.23 15.02
C LEU A 36 16.01 -0.26 15.26
N LYS A 37 14.80 -0.78 15.56
CA LYS A 37 13.62 0.04 15.87
C LYS A 37 13.81 0.88 17.13
N VAL A 38 14.42 0.32 18.17
CA VAL A 38 14.74 1.06 19.41
C VAL A 38 15.75 2.18 19.13
N VAL A 39 16.81 1.90 18.37
CA VAL A 39 17.81 2.93 18.01
C VAL A 39 17.18 4.04 17.18
N ALA A 40 16.35 3.71 16.18
CA ALA A 40 15.64 4.70 15.38
C ALA A 40 14.70 5.57 16.23
N GLY A 41 13.95 4.96 17.16
CA GLY A 41 13.08 5.70 18.08
C GLY A 41 13.83 6.66 18.99
N VAL A 42 14.99 6.26 19.51
CA VAL A 42 15.85 7.11 20.35
C VAL A 42 16.40 8.30 19.55
N LEU A 43 16.79 8.09 18.29
CA LEU A 43 17.26 9.18 17.42
C LEU A 43 16.16 10.21 17.15
N VAL A 44 14.95 9.77 16.82
CA VAL A 44 13.80 10.66 16.60
C VAL A 44 13.50 11.47 17.86
N LEU A 45 13.52 10.83 19.03
CA LEU A 45 13.30 11.50 20.31
C LEU A 45 14.39 12.54 20.60
N ALA A 46 15.66 12.23 20.34
CA ALA A 46 16.78 13.16 20.52
C ALA A 46 16.67 14.39 19.61
N VAL A 47 16.28 14.20 18.33
CA VAL A 47 16.06 15.31 17.39
C VAL A 47 14.88 16.16 17.82
N GLY A 48 13.77 15.55 18.26
CA GLY A 48 12.61 16.27 18.78
C GLY A 48 12.92 17.11 20.01
N LEU A 49 13.69 16.57 20.96
CA LEU A 49 14.15 17.32 22.13
C LEU A 49 15.11 18.46 21.75
N ALA A 50 16.07 18.21 20.86
CA ALA A 50 16.97 19.25 20.37
C ALA A 50 16.19 20.39 19.70
N ALA A 51 15.21 20.07 18.85
CA ALA A 51 14.33 21.05 18.23
C ALA A 51 13.51 21.81 19.27
N TYR A 52 12.91 21.13 20.24
CA TYR A 52 12.11 21.76 21.30
C TYR A 52 12.92 22.77 22.14
N PHE A 53 14.21 22.52 22.39
CA PHE A 53 15.06 23.45 23.14
C PHE A 53 15.70 24.54 22.27
N LEU A 54 15.94 24.27 20.99
CA LEU A 54 16.64 25.17 20.08
C LEU A 54 15.70 26.11 19.31
N PHE A 55 14.48 25.68 18.95
CA PHE A 55 13.50 26.52 18.26
C PHE A 55 13.04 27.74 19.08
N PRO A 56 12.77 27.64 20.40
CA PRO A 56 12.45 28.81 21.23
C PRO A 56 13.61 29.80 21.36
N ARG A 57 14.86 29.35 21.12
CA ARG A 57 16.06 30.18 21.14
C ARG A 57 16.36 30.85 19.79
N LEU A 58 15.67 30.45 18.71
CA LEU A 58 15.86 30.98 17.35
C LEU A 58 14.77 31.98 16.90
N GLY A 59 13.77 32.28 17.74
CA GLY A 59 12.85 33.41 17.53
C GLY A 59 11.90 33.34 16.32
N LEU A 60 11.83 32.21 15.60
CA LEU A 60 10.96 32.02 14.44
C LEU A 60 9.57 31.47 14.83
N GLY A 61 8.84 32.18 15.72
CA GLY A 61 7.53 31.71 16.16
C GLY A 61 6.67 32.59 17.06
N GLN A 62 7.02 33.85 17.35
CA GLN A 62 6.04 34.78 17.93
C GLN A 62 5.30 35.51 16.82
N ALA A 63 4.30 34.85 16.26
CA ALA A 63 3.21 35.53 15.59
C ALA A 63 2.37 36.24 16.66
N SER A 64 2.53 37.56 16.68
CA SER A 64 1.61 38.61 17.10
C SER A 64 0.49 38.26 18.09
N ASP A 65 0.55 38.94 19.25
CA ASP A 65 -0.58 39.42 20.02
C ASP A 65 -1.85 39.64 19.16
N VAL A 66 -2.86 38.82 19.41
CA VAL A 66 -4.25 39.24 19.24
C VAL A 66 -4.84 39.35 20.63
N THR A 67 -4.83 40.57 21.14
CA THR A 67 -5.67 41.02 22.24
C THR A 67 -7.12 41.13 21.74
N PRO A 68 -8.09 40.37 22.25
CA PRO A 68 -9.46 40.86 22.31
C PRO A 68 -9.64 41.60 23.64
N GLY A 69 -9.72 42.92 23.54
CA GLY A 69 -10.13 43.77 24.64
C GLY A 69 -11.57 43.49 25.06
N SER A 70 -11.78 43.56 26.37
CA SER A 70 -12.98 43.99 27.07
C SER A 70 -14.30 43.26 26.79
N THR A 71 -14.65 42.35 27.71
CA THR A 71 -15.96 42.45 28.37
C THR A 71 -15.77 42.48 29.88
N SER A 72 -16.11 43.64 30.43
CA SER A 72 -16.47 43.87 31.83
C SER A 72 -17.37 42.75 32.37
N SER A 73 -17.01 42.14 33.52
CA SER A 73 -17.85 42.11 34.72
C SER A 73 -17.26 41.17 35.78
N ALA A 74 -17.09 41.70 36.98
CA ALA A 74 -16.77 40.98 38.22
C ALA A 74 -18.04 40.24 38.77
N PRO A 75 -17.92 39.39 39.82
CA PRO A 75 -18.61 38.09 39.91
C PRO A 75 -19.79 37.94 40.91
N MET A 76 -20.41 36.75 40.84
CA MET A 76 -21.23 35.99 41.84
C MET A 76 -22.75 36.32 41.95
N PRO A 77 -23.57 35.50 42.66
CA PRO A 77 -23.89 34.06 42.52
C PRO A 77 -25.42 33.78 42.65
N SER A 78 -25.89 32.53 42.42
CA SER A 78 -27.02 31.82 43.11
C SER A 78 -27.60 30.75 42.16
N ILE A 79 -27.42 29.45 42.41
CA ILE A 79 -28.22 28.50 43.23
C ILE A 79 -29.72 28.42 42.90
N THR A 80 -30.21 27.16 42.95
CA THR A 80 -31.61 26.71 43.13
C THR A 80 -32.36 26.48 41.81
N ALA A 81 -33.08 25.38 41.55
CA ALA A 81 -33.26 24.03 42.11
C ALA A 81 -34.19 23.33 41.06
N GLU A 82 -33.97 22.04 40.73
CA GLU A 82 -34.76 20.91 41.25
C GLU A 82 -36.07 20.63 40.47
N GLY A 83 -36.34 19.33 40.30
CA GLY A 83 -37.52 18.76 39.63
C GLY A 83 -37.12 17.97 38.36
N ALA A 84 -36.75 16.68 38.43
CA ALA A 84 -37.61 15.51 38.73
C ALA A 84 -38.75 15.43 37.68
N GLU A 85 -39.09 14.36 36.97
CA GLU A 85 -39.03 12.89 37.05
C GLU A 85 -39.14 12.41 35.57
N GLY A 86 -38.88 11.18 35.13
CA GLY A 86 -38.59 9.92 35.79
C GLY A 86 -38.07 8.91 34.75
N GLU A 87 -37.20 8.03 35.26
CA GLU A 87 -37.19 6.56 35.19
C GLU A 87 -37.67 5.73 33.96
N PRO A 88 -37.15 4.49 33.86
CA PRO A 88 -36.61 3.88 32.65
C PRO A 88 -37.53 2.79 32.08
N SER A 89 -37.19 2.22 30.91
CA SER A 89 -37.28 0.76 30.74
C SER A 89 -36.67 0.27 29.42
N GLU A 90 -35.96 -0.84 29.55
CA GLU A 90 -35.70 -1.87 28.53
C GLU A 90 -37.03 -2.41 27.96
N ASP A 91 -37.06 -2.83 26.69
CA ASP A 91 -37.38 -4.21 26.25
C ASP A 91 -37.49 -4.27 24.70
N ALA A 92 -37.67 -5.48 24.18
CA ALA A 92 -37.23 -6.04 22.92
C ALA A 92 -38.22 -5.91 21.73
N SER A 93 -37.86 -6.61 20.64
CA SER A 93 -38.71 -7.23 19.58
C SER A 93 -38.28 -6.76 18.17
N GLU A 94 -37.63 -7.58 17.33
CA GLU A 94 -38.11 -8.74 16.52
C GLU A 94 -38.47 -8.33 15.07
N SER A 95 -38.21 -9.24 14.11
CA SER A 95 -38.71 -9.27 12.71
C SER A 95 -38.09 -8.28 11.71
N ALA A 96 -37.76 -8.62 10.45
CA ALA A 96 -37.81 -9.86 9.69
C ALA A 96 -36.97 -9.67 8.38
N GLU A 97 -36.27 -10.69 7.92
CA GLU A 97 -36.00 -10.92 6.48
C GLU A 97 -37.31 -11.36 5.78
N PRO A 98 -37.38 -11.54 4.45
CA PRO A 98 -36.65 -10.95 3.32
C PRO A 98 -37.64 -10.33 2.30
N THR A 99 -37.18 -9.71 1.22
CA THR A 99 -38.00 -9.65 0.00
C THR A 99 -37.12 -9.53 -1.24
N GLU A 100 -37.23 -10.58 -2.05
CA GLU A 100 -36.77 -10.65 -3.43
C GLU A 100 -37.40 -9.53 -4.27
N SER A 101 -36.63 -8.94 -5.18
CA SER A 101 -37.21 -8.40 -6.40
C SER A 101 -36.24 -8.60 -7.56
N VAL A 102 -36.54 -9.67 -8.28
CA VAL A 102 -36.01 -10.05 -9.59
C VAL A 102 -36.46 -9.03 -10.63
N SER A 103 -35.55 -8.56 -11.47
CA SER A 103 -35.89 -8.09 -12.81
C SER A 103 -34.72 -8.35 -13.78
N PRO A 104 -34.80 -9.39 -14.62
CA PRO A 104 -33.92 -9.58 -15.75
C PRO A 104 -34.56 -8.89 -16.97
N SER A 105 -33.95 -7.82 -17.49
CA SER A 105 -34.44 -7.17 -18.71
C SER A 105 -33.39 -7.23 -19.81
N ALA A 106 -33.75 -8.06 -20.79
CA ALA A 106 -33.46 -8.01 -22.23
C ALA A 106 -32.00 -8.09 -22.72
N ALA A 107 -31.75 -9.22 -23.40
CA ALA A 107 -30.65 -9.50 -24.30
C ALA A 107 -30.94 -8.93 -25.73
N PRO A 108 -30.13 -9.26 -26.76
CA PRO A 108 -29.53 -8.33 -27.72
C PRO A 108 -30.32 -8.16 -29.02
N THR A 109 -29.97 -7.18 -29.85
CA THR A 109 -30.16 -7.31 -31.31
C THR A 109 -29.06 -6.59 -32.11
N PRO A 110 -28.54 -7.19 -33.20
CA PRO A 110 -27.47 -6.68 -34.05
C PRO A 110 -27.98 -5.88 -35.26
N GLY A 111 -27.06 -5.15 -35.90
CA GLY A 111 -27.11 -4.83 -37.33
C GLY A 111 -27.35 -3.36 -37.65
N GLU A 112 -26.35 -2.74 -38.30
CA GLU A 112 -26.46 -2.14 -39.65
C GLU A 112 -25.21 -1.28 -39.94
N GLU A 113 -24.19 -1.92 -40.52
CA GLU A 113 -23.51 -1.37 -41.72
C GLU A 113 -24.49 -1.55 -42.92
N PRO A 114 -24.36 -0.88 -44.09
CA PRO A 114 -23.27 0.01 -44.56
C PRO A 114 -23.80 1.32 -45.20
N THR A 115 -22.94 2.30 -45.51
CA THR A 115 -23.02 3.03 -46.80
C THR A 115 -21.66 3.64 -47.13
N ALA A 116 -21.24 3.35 -48.35
CA ALA A 116 -19.98 3.71 -48.97
C ALA A 116 -19.83 5.21 -49.29
N GLY A 117 -18.57 5.64 -49.34
CA GLY A 117 -18.04 6.26 -50.56
C GLY A 117 -18.14 7.78 -50.66
N SER A 118 -17.02 8.44 -50.38
CA SER A 118 -16.52 9.59 -51.17
C SER A 118 -15.03 9.79 -50.84
N GLU A 119 -14.16 9.18 -51.65
CA GLU A 119 -12.81 9.66 -51.98
C GLU A 119 -12.91 10.41 -53.34
N PRO A 120 -11.88 11.12 -53.84
CA PRO A 120 -10.69 11.72 -53.23
C PRO A 120 -10.49 13.21 -53.68
N THR A 121 -9.36 13.83 -53.32
CA THR A 121 -8.49 14.67 -54.19
C THR A 121 -7.95 15.95 -53.54
N THR A 122 -6.61 16.07 -53.64
CA THR A 122 -5.70 17.23 -53.41
C THR A 122 -5.13 17.30 -51.99
N GLU A 123 -3.96 16.71 -51.69
CA GLU A 123 -2.60 17.07 -52.15
C GLU A 123 -2.13 18.42 -51.60
N GLU A 124 -1.57 18.39 -50.39
CA GLU A 124 -0.46 19.25 -50.00
C GLU A 124 0.64 18.37 -49.42
N GLU A 125 1.63 18.11 -50.26
CA GLU A 125 2.98 17.79 -49.85
C GLU A 125 3.56 19.02 -49.13
N PRO A 126 4.15 18.83 -47.96
CA PRO A 126 5.58 19.08 -47.93
C PRO A 126 6.32 17.87 -47.37
N THR A 127 7.20 17.35 -48.21
CA THR A 127 8.49 16.78 -47.84
C THR A 127 9.11 17.63 -46.73
N ALA A 128 9.06 17.13 -45.50
CA ALA A 128 10.01 17.45 -44.46
C ALA A 128 10.78 16.16 -44.17
N GLU A 129 12.05 16.20 -44.55
CA GLU A 129 13.05 15.17 -44.38
C GLU A 129 13.02 14.54 -42.98
N ALA A 130 13.30 13.24 -42.98
CA ALA A 130 13.71 12.49 -41.81
C ALA A 130 14.73 13.30 -40.98
N THR A 131 14.29 13.76 -39.80
CA THR A 131 15.20 13.89 -38.68
C THR A 131 14.95 12.69 -37.79
N ASP A 132 15.71 11.64 -38.07
CA ASP A 132 16.11 10.63 -37.09
C ASP A 132 16.65 11.40 -35.87
N SER A 133 15.79 11.63 -34.88
CA SER A 133 16.21 12.13 -33.57
C SER A 133 15.85 11.10 -32.53
N PRO A 134 16.65 10.02 -32.38
CA PRO A 134 16.79 9.38 -31.09
C PRO A 134 17.67 10.31 -30.24
N SER A 135 17.12 11.46 -29.85
CA SER A 135 17.69 12.31 -28.80
C SER A 135 16.76 12.31 -27.60
N GLU A 136 16.36 11.11 -27.18
CA GLU A 136 16.10 10.89 -25.77
C GLU A 136 17.36 10.23 -25.24
N ALA A 137 18.14 11.01 -24.49
CA ALA A 137 19.32 10.53 -23.79
C ALA A 137 18.99 9.16 -23.19
N ALA A 138 19.82 8.15 -23.47
CA ALA A 138 19.73 6.84 -22.83
C ALA A 138 19.90 7.04 -21.33
N ALA A 139 18.82 7.40 -20.66
CA ALA A 139 18.75 7.51 -19.24
C ALA A 139 18.97 6.10 -18.75
N VAL A 140 20.05 5.90 -18.01
CA VAL A 140 20.50 4.57 -17.59
C VAL A 140 19.41 4.01 -16.69
N VAL A 141 18.58 3.13 -17.26
CA VAL A 141 17.54 2.43 -16.52
C VAL A 141 18.22 1.42 -15.61
N ASP A 142 18.16 1.67 -14.32
CA ASP A 142 18.72 0.76 -13.31
C ASP A 142 17.66 -0.26 -12.90
N ILE A 143 17.65 -1.40 -13.59
CA ILE A 143 16.73 -2.52 -13.32
C ILE A 143 17.06 -3.29 -12.03
N THR A 144 18.19 -2.99 -11.39
CA THR A 144 18.61 -3.64 -10.12
C THR A 144 17.95 -3.01 -8.91
N GLN A 145 17.38 -1.81 -9.07
CA GLN A 145 16.69 -1.11 -8.00
C GLN A 145 15.49 -1.92 -7.49
N PRO A 146 15.27 -1.94 -6.17
CA PRO A 146 14.10 -2.58 -5.60
C PRO A 146 12.82 -1.90 -6.10
N VAL A 147 11.89 -2.71 -6.60
CA VAL A 147 10.56 -2.25 -7.03
C VAL A 147 9.51 -2.87 -6.13
N ALA A 148 8.65 -2.03 -5.56
CA ALA A 148 7.45 -2.45 -4.84
C ALA A 148 6.23 -2.36 -5.78
N VAL A 149 5.40 -3.40 -5.79
CA VAL A 149 4.15 -3.44 -6.58
C VAL A 149 2.97 -3.52 -5.63
N LEU A 150 2.10 -2.52 -5.66
CA LEU A 150 0.99 -2.36 -4.73
C LEU A 150 -0.34 -2.35 -5.48
N ASN A 151 -1.34 -3.02 -4.93
CA ASN A 151 -2.70 -3.03 -5.45
C ASN A 151 -3.55 -1.91 -4.83
N ALA A 152 -4.06 -0.98 -5.62
CA ALA A 152 -5.02 0.04 -5.17
C ALA A 152 -6.49 -0.34 -5.40
N THR A 153 -6.76 -1.59 -5.77
CA THR A 153 -8.10 -2.12 -6.01
C THR A 153 -8.45 -3.25 -5.03
N ALA A 154 -9.73 -3.65 -5.01
CA ALA A 154 -10.20 -4.83 -4.30
C ALA A 154 -9.99 -6.15 -5.07
N VAL A 155 -9.40 -6.10 -6.28
CA VAL A 155 -9.22 -7.27 -7.14
C VAL A 155 -7.99 -8.05 -6.70
N SER A 156 -8.19 -9.27 -6.20
CA SER A 156 -7.10 -10.15 -5.77
C SER A 156 -6.16 -10.52 -6.93
N GLY A 157 -4.86 -10.58 -6.63
CA GLY A 157 -3.84 -11.05 -7.59
C GLY A 157 -3.40 -10.03 -8.64
N LEU A 158 -4.02 -8.85 -8.71
CA LEU A 158 -3.71 -7.85 -9.73
C LEU A 158 -2.26 -7.33 -9.61
N ALA A 159 -1.80 -7.03 -8.40
CA ALA A 159 -0.41 -6.69 -8.14
C ALA A 159 0.56 -7.86 -8.45
N SER A 160 0.13 -9.11 -8.25
CA SER A 160 0.93 -10.29 -8.61
C SER A 160 1.08 -10.42 -10.13
N THR A 161 0.02 -10.14 -10.90
CA THR A 161 0.09 -10.11 -12.37
C THR A 161 1.06 -9.04 -12.85
N ALA A 162 0.96 -7.81 -12.31
CA ALA A 162 1.89 -6.73 -12.64
C ALA A 162 3.34 -7.11 -12.26
N ALA A 163 3.56 -7.63 -11.06
CA ALA A 163 4.87 -8.09 -10.61
C ALA A 163 5.43 -9.20 -11.50
N GLY A 164 4.60 -10.15 -11.95
CA GLY A 164 5.02 -11.22 -12.84
C GLY A 164 5.50 -10.71 -14.20
N ARG A 165 4.85 -9.68 -14.75
CA ARG A 165 5.32 -9.03 -15.99
C ARG A 165 6.65 -8.32 -15.79
N LEU A 166 6.76 -7.55 -14.71
CA LEU A 166 8.02 -6.87 -14.36
C LEU A 166 9.17 -7.88 -14.15
N GLN A 167 8.93 -8.99 -13.47
CA GLN A 167 9.94 -10.02 -13.28
C GLN A 167 10.32 -10.71 -14.61
N ALA A 168 9.38 -10.88 -15.54
CA ALA A 168 9.66 -11.42 -16.87
C ALA A 168 10.56 -10.48 -17.70
N ASP A 169 10.40 -9.17 -17.51
CA ASP A 169 11.26 -8.13 -18.12
C ASP A 169 12.60 -7.94 -17.37
N GLY A 170 12.83 -8.69 -16.28
CA GLY A 170 14.09 -8.68 -15.53
C GLY A 170 14.17 -7.65 -14.39
N TRP A 171 13.06 -7.01 -14.04
CA TRP A 171 13.01 -6.05 -12.93
C TRP A 171 13.11 -6.72 -11.57
N ASN A 172 13.83 -6.07 -10.65
CA ASN A 172 13.99 -6.54 -9.27
C ASN A 172 12.77 -6.18 -8.39
N VAL A 173 11.68 -6.94 -8.51
CA VAL A 173 10.49 -6.77 -7.66
C VAL A 173 10.74 -7.38 -6.27
N THR A 174 10.81 -6.53 -5.24
CA THR A 174 11.11 -6.95 -3.86
C THR A 174 9.89 -7.04 -2.97
N GLN A 175 8.80 -6.33 -3.31
CA GLN A 175 7.60 -6.27 -2.49
C GLN A 175 6.35 -6.33 -3.35
N ILE A 176 5.38 -7.16 -2.95
CA ILE A 176 4.04 -7.21 -3.53
C ILE A 176 3.04 -7.03 -2.39
N GLY A 177 2.11 -6.11 -2.52
CA GLY A 177 1.18 -5.81 -1.42
C GLY A 177 -0.05 -5.03 -1.83
N ASN A 178 -0.75 -4.50 -0.82
CA ASN A 178 -1.90 -3.63 -1.01
C ASN A 178 -1.52 -2.18 -0.73
N TRP A 179 -2.04 -1.26 -1.53
CA TRP A 179 -1.91 0.17 -1.32
C TRP A 179 -2.72 0.60 -0.09
N SER A 180 -2.12 1.44 0.74
CA SER A 180 -2.73 1.97 1.97
C SER A 180 -2.93 3.50 1.95
N GLY A 181 -2.59 4.16 0.85
CA GLY A 181 -2.77 5.59 0.67
C GLY A 181 -4.17 5.97 0.18
N GLN A 182 -4.28 7.16 -0.41
CA GLN A 182 -5.53 7.64 -1.01
C GLN A 182 -5.99 6.75 -2.15
N GLN A 183 -7.31 6.61 -2.32
CA GLN A 183 -7.86 5.82 -3.41
C GLN A 183 -7.52 6.45 -4.75
N LEU A 184 -6.93 5.65 -5.64
CA LEU A 184 -6.52 6.07 -6.96
C LEU A 184 -7.60 5.72 -7.98
N GLN A 185 -7.82 6.60 -8.94
CA GLN A 185 -8.73 6.37 -10.07
C GLN A 185 -8.06 5.64 -11.24
N GLY A 186 -6.78 5.28 -11.09
CA GLY A 186 -5.99 4.58 -12.09
C GLY A 186 -4.65 4.13 -11.52
N SER A 187 -3.78 3.60 -12.37
CA SER A 187 -2.44 3.17 -12.01
C SER A 187 -1.45 4.34 -12.02
N ILE A 188 -0.47 4.31 -11.13
CA ILE A 188 0.58 5.33 -11.00
C ILE A 188 1.91 4.71 -10.56
N VAL A 189 3.02 5.20 -11.10
CA VAL A 189 4.37 4.84 -10.64
C VAL A 189 4.93 5.98 -9.78
N LEU A 190 5.35 5.65 -8.56
CA LEU A 190 5.91 6.58 -7.60
C LEU A 190 7.41 6.35 -7.44
N TYR A 191 8.21 7.41 -7.49
CA TYR A 191 9.67 7.32 -7.32
C TYR A 191 10.15 8.28 -6.23
N ASN A 192 11.26 7.97 -5.56
CA ASN A 192 11.77 8.82 -4.48
C ASN A 192 12.65 9.96 -5.00
N ALA A 193 13.70 9.58 -5.72
CA ALA A 193 14.75 10.49 -6.18
C ALA A 193 14.57 10.82 -7.66
N GLU A 194 14.91 12.03 -8.06
CA GLU A 194 14.90 12.46 -9.48
C GLU A 194 15.75 11.54 -10.38
N GLU A 195 16.78 10.93 -9.82
CA GLU A 195 17.64 9.92 -10.46
C GLU A 195 16.88 8.66 -10.86
N GLN A 196 15.80 8.33 -10.15
CA GLN A 196 14.93 7.17 -10.39
C GLN A 196 13.83 7.47 -11.40
N ARG A 197 13.59 8.75 -11.73
CA ARG A 197 12.57 9.16 -12.70
C ARG A 197 12.67 8.40 -14.04
N PRO A 198 13.83 8.29 -14.70
CA PRO A 198 13.93 7.55 -15.95
C PRO A 198 13.63 6.05 -15.80
N THR A 199 14.04 5.46 -14.68
CA THR A 199 13.72 4.06 -14.34
C THR A 199 12.21 3.89 -14.12
N ALA A 200 11.57 4.84 -13.45
CA ALA A 200 10.13 4.87 -13.22
C ALA A 200 9.33 5.06 -14.50
N GLU A 201 9.80 5.91 -15.42
CA GLU A 201 9.23 6.10 -16.76
C GLU A 201 9.34 4.82 -17.60
N ALA A 202 10.48 4.13 -17.55
CA ALA A 202 10.65 2.83 -18.20
C ALA A 202 9.70 1.75 -17.64
N LEU A 203 9.56 1.69 -16.30
CA LEU A 203 8.58 0.83 -15.62
C LEU A 203 7.14 1.15 -16.03
N ALA A 204 6.81 2.44 -16.10
CA ALA A 204 5.51 2.92 -16.49
C ALA A 204 5.20 2.53 -17.94
N GLY A 205 6.18 2.68 -18.85
CA GLY A 205 6.09 2.22 -20.23
C GLY A 205 5.88 0.71 -20.37
N ALA A 206 6.65 -0.09 -19.60
CA ALA A 206 6.51 -1.56 -19.61
C ALA A 206 5.11 -2.03 -19.17
N LEU A 207 4.48 -1.29 -18.26
CA LEU A 207 3.17 -1.61 -17.70
C LEU A 207 1.99 -0.86 -18.36
N GLY A 208 2.26 0.04 -19.32
CA GLY A 208 1.23 0.87 -19.94
C GLY A 208 0.60 1.89 -18.98
N ILE A 209 1.34 2.35 -17.98
CA ILE A 209 0.90 3.32 -16.97
C ILE A 209 1.34 4.72 -17.42
N GLY A 210 0.38 5.63 -17.60
CA GLY A 210 0.70 7.01 -18.04
C GLY A 210 1.04 7.98 -16.92
N ALA A 211 0.84 7.61 -15.65
CA ALA A 211 1.06 8.47 -14.51
C ALA A 211 2.35 8.10 -13.79
N VAL A 212 3.30 9.03 -13.74
CA VAL A 212 4.55 8.92 -12.99
C VAL A 212 4.68 10.13 -12.08
N GLN A 213 4.98 9.92 -10.80
CA GLN A 213 5.01 11.00 -9.82
C GLN A 213 6.14 10.82 -8.79
N GLY A 214 6.85 11.91 -8.48
CA GLY A 214 7.81 11.94 -7.39
C GLY A 214 7.11 11.88 -6.03
N ASN A 215 7.56 10.98 -5.16
CA ASN A 215 7.12 10.83 -3.79
C ASN A 215 8.30 10.47 -2.88
N ALA A 216 8.78 11.47 -2.14
CA ALA A 216 9.88 11.33 -1.19
C ALA A 216 9.55 10.46 0.04
N GLY A 217 8.29 10.05 0.22
CA GLY A 217 7.84 9.22 1.34
C GLY A 217 8.11 7.73 1.20
N PHE A 218 8.43 7.25 -0.02
CA PHE A 218 8.82 5.86 -0.27
C PHE A 218 10.34 5.76 -0.39
N GLY A 219 10.97 4.70 0.13
CA GLY A 219 12.42 4.49 -0.03
C GLY A 219 12.81 3.96 -1.41
N ASP A 220 11.86 3.28 -2.08
CA ASP A 220 12.06 2.51 -3.31
C ASP A 220 11.03 2.93 -4.37
N ILE A 221 11.27 2.57 -5.64
CA ILE A 221 10.29 2.79 -6.71
C ILE A 221 9.07 1.92 -6.43
N THR A 222 7.90 2.55 -6.38
CA THR A 222 6.63 1.91 -6.02
C THR A 222 5.64 2.03 -7.17
N VAL A 223 5.32 0.92 -7.81
CA VAL A 223 4.25 0.82 -8.80
C VAL A 223 2.95 0.55 -8.07
N VAL A 224 1.98 1.46 -8.20
CA VAL A 224 0.64 1.28 -7.63
C VAL A 224 -0.34 1.04 -8.77
N VAL A 225 -0.95 -0.13 -8.75
CA VAL A 225 -1.82 -0.60 -9.81
C VAL A 225 -3.27 -0.36 -9.42
N GLY A 226 -3.96 0.46 -10.21
CA GLY A 226 -5.32 0.89 -9.94
C GLY A 226 -6.37 0.23 -10.83
N PRO A 227 -7.63 0.70 -10.76
CA PRO A 227 -8.71 0.19 -11.57
C PRO A 227 -8.41 0.40 -13.06
N GLY A 228 -8.76 -0.58 -13.90
CA GLY A 228 -8.54 -0.55 -15.35
C GLY A 228 -7.22 -1.18 -15.82
N PHE A 229 -6.33 -1.57 -14.92
CA PHE A 229 -5.14 -2.36 -15.27
C PHE A 229 -5.50 -3.82 -15.56
N GLN A 230 -4.96 -4.38 -16.64
CA GLN A 230 -5.20 -5.74 -17.10
C GLN A 230 -3.90 -6.46 -17.35
#